data_AF-A0AAW4NLT8-F1
#
_entry.id   AF-A0AAW4NLT8-F1
#
_cell.length_a   1.000
_cell.length_b   1.000
_cell.length_c   1.000
_cell.angle_alpha   90.00
_cell.angle_beta   90.00
_cell.angle_gamma   90.00
#
_symmetry.space_group_name_H-M   'P 1'
#
loop_
_entity.id
_entity.type
_entity.pdbx_description
1 polymer ?
#
loop_
_entity_poly.entity_id
_entity_poly.type
_entity_poly.pdbx_seq_one_letter_code
_entity_poly.pdbx_strand_id
1 'polypeptide(L)'
;MKKVSSMLLILAVSLVMAACGTTQTVPVTGRKHSLLVSDAQVLSLSKEEYSKYMRSATLSTNAANTAMVKRVGRRLATAVEAYLRNNGAADEIKNFAWEFNLVADKNVNAFCMPGGKIVVYEGLLPVTQDEASLAIVLGHEIAHAVAKHSAEQMSKKIRQSYGTQIGSQILGAIAGQSVGDLAGAVAQQGFSFANLRYSRDNETEADHIGLIFAAMAGYDPREAVPFWQRMAAQSGSNNSSDMFSDHPSDAKRIAAIQQWMPTAMKYYEASGYASKSVPTMKVSAGKKKTSKRRR
;
A
#
# COMPACT_ATOMS: atom_id res chain seq x y z
N MET A 1 26.37 0.72 -47.31
CA MET A 1 25.54 1.75 -46.64
C MET A 1 24.13 1.25 -46.28
N LYS A 2 23.33 0.71 -47.22
CA LYS A 2 21.97 0.20 -46.93
C LYS A 2 21.92 -0.90 -45.84
N LYS A 3 22.84 -1.86 -45.85
CA LYS A 3 22.90 -2.94 -44.84
C LYS A 3 23.23 -2.44 -43.42
N VAL A 4 24.09 -1.42 -43.29
CA VAL A 4 24.45 -0.80 -42.01
C VAL A 4 23.28 0.03 -41.46
N SER A 5 22.55 0.74 -42.33
CA SER A 5 21.32 1.45 -41.97
C SER A 5 20.20 0.50 -41.54
N SER A 6 20.03 -0.65 -42.20
CA SER A 6 19.07 -1.68 -41.78
C SER A 6 19.45 -2.35 -40.45
N MET A 7 20.74 -2.61 -40.18
CA MET A 7 21.17 -3.15 -38.88
C MET A 7 20.99 -2.13 -37.74
N LEU A 8 21.27 -0.84 -37.97
CA LEU A 8 21.00 0.23 -37.01
C LEU A 8 19.51 0.38 -36.71
N LEU A 9 18.64 0.23 -37.72
CA LEU A 9 17.19 0.28 -37.54
C LEU A 9 16.67 -0.93 -36.76
N ILE A 10 17.18 -2.13 -37.05
CA ILE A 10 16.81 -3.35 -36.31
C ILE A 10 17.30 -3.28 -34.86
N LEU A 11 18.50 -2.75 -34.63
CA LEU A 11 19.05 -2.55 -33.28
C LEU A 11 18.25 -1.49 -32.51
N ALA A 12 17.87 -0.38 -33.15
CA ALA A 12 17.02 0.64 -32.54
C ALA A 12 15.63 0.10 -32.20
N VAL A 13 15.01 -0.70 -33.08
CA VAL A 13 13.71 -1.33 -32.83
C VAL A 13 13.79 -2.36 -31.70
N SER A 14 14.88 -3.15 -31.63
CA SER A 14 15.07 -4.12 -30.55
C SER A 14 15.38 -3.47 -29.18
N LEU A 15 16.10 -2.34 -29.15
CA LEU A 15 16.27 -1.53 -27.94
C LEU A 15 14.96 -0.87 -27.48
N VAL A 16 14.12 -0.40 -28.42
CA VAL A 16 12.79 0.15 -28.10
C VAL A 16 11.87 -0.94 -27.53
N MET A 17 11.96 -2.17 -28.05
CA MET A 17 11.18 -3.31 -27.53
C MET A 17 11.66 -3.78 -26.15
N ALA A 18 12.96 -3.66 -25.82
CA ALA A 18 13.49 -3.94 -24.48
C ALA A 18 13.19 -2.85 -23.45
N ALA A 19 12.85 -1.64 -23.89
CA ALA A 19 12.43 -0.53 -23.03
C ALA A 19 10.91 -0.55 -22.70
N CYS A 20 10.13 -1.42 -23.33
CA CYS A 20 8.72 -1.62 -23.01
C CYS A 20 8.59 -2.46 -21.75
N GLY A 21 8.47 -1.82 -20.59
CA GLY A 21 8.21 -2.48 -19.31
C GLY A 21 7.01 -3.45 -19.37
N THR A 22 6.96 -4.40 -18.44
CA THR A 22 5.88 -5.40 -18.40
C THR A 22 4.53 -4.73 -18.14
N THR A 23 3.54 -5.01 -19.01
CA THR A 23 2.18 -4.54 -18.79
C THR A 23 1.47 -5.53 -17.87
N GLN A 24 0.96 -5.03 -16.75
CA GLN A 24 0.18 -5.81 -15.80
C GLN A 24 -1.21 -5.18 -15.60
N THR A 25 -2.16 -6.00 -15.14
CA THR A 25 -3.54 -5.59 -14.86
C THR A 25 -3.75 -5.58 -13.36
N VAL A 26 -4.18 -4.45 -12.81
CA VAL A 26 -4.48 -4.28 -11.39
C VAL A 26 -5.69 -5.12 -11.02
N PRO A 27 -5.61 -5.99 -10.00
CA PRO A 27 -6.76 -6.73 -9.48
C PRO A 27 -7.89 -5.79 -9.05
N VAL A 28 -9.15 -6.25 -9.15
CA VAL A 28 -10.38 -5.48 -8.87
C VAL A 28 -10.72 -4.38 -9.90
N THR A 29 -9.79 -3.47 -10.23
CA THR A 29 -10.11 -2.34 -11.13
C THR A 29 -9.89 -2.64 -12.61
N GLY A 30 -9.05 -3.62 -12.94
CA GLY A 30 -8.70 -3.93 -14.33
C GLY A 30 -7.80 -2.88 -14.99
N ARG A 31 -7.33 -1.87 -14.24
CA ARG A 31 -6.42 -0.83 -14.76
C ARG A 31 -5.13 -1.46 -15.24
N LYS A 32 -4.64 -1.04 -16.40
CA LYS A 32 -3.33 -1.46 -16.90
C LYS A 32 -2.24 -0.49 -16.47
N HIS A 33 -1.09 -1.02 -16.09
CA HIS A 33 0.13 -0.23 -15.85
C HIS A 33 1.35 -0.89 -16.48
N SER A 34 2.39 -0.09 -16.75
CA SER A 34 3.67 -0.57 -17.29
C SER A 34 4.77 -0.41 -16.23
N LEU A 35 5.27 -1.55 -15.77
CA LEU A 35 6.29 -1.67 -14.75
C LEU A 35 7.66 -1.93 -15.40
N LEU A 36 8.65 -1.13 -15.04
CA LEU A 36 10.03 -1.35 -15.45
C LEU A 36 10.68 -2.41 -14.55
N VAL A 37 10.39 -2.39 -13.26
CA VAL A 37 10.98 -3.30 -12.26
C VAL A 37 10.19 -4.59 -12.13
N SER A 38 10.88 -5.69 -11.83
CA SER A 38 10.25 -6.99 -11.56
C SER A 38 9.82 -7.12 -10.10
N ASP A 39 8.88 -8.03 -9.82
CA ASP A 39 8.47 -8.34 -8.45
C ASP A 39 9.66 -8.77 -7.59
N ALA A 40 10.56 -9.60 -8.12
CA ALA A 40 11.74 -10.07 -7.38
C ALA A 40 12.63 -8.90 -6.91
N GLN A 41 12.83 -7.89 -7.77
CA GLN A 41 13.60 -6.69 -7.40
C GLN A 41 12.91 -5.90 -6.29
N VAL A 42 11.62 -5.63 -6.47
CA VAL A 42 10.82 -4.84 -5.50
C VAL A 42 10.72 -5.56 -4.16
N LEU A 43 10.46 -6.86 -4.16
CA LEU A 43 10.37 -7.68 -2.95
C LEU A 43 11.70 -7.78 -2.20
N SER A 44 12.84 -7.89 -2.92
CA SER A 44 14.15 -7.89 -2.28
C SER A 44 14.43 -6.57 -1.57
N LEU A 45 14.20 -5.45 -2.25
CA LEU A 45 14.41 -4.11 -1.68
C LEU A 45 13.47 -3.86 -0.50
N SER A 46 12.19 -4.24 -0.64
CA SER A 46 11.19 -4.17 0.43
C SER A 46 11.62 -4.97 1.65
N LYS A 47 12.10 -6.20 1.47
CA LYS A 47 12.57 -7.06 2.58
C LYS A 47 13.76 -6.45 3.32
N GLU A 48 14.70 -5.85 2.60
CA GLU A 48 15.85 -5.17 3.20
C GLU A 48 15.40 -3.95 4.02
N GLU A 49 14.58 -3.08 3.43
CA GLU A 49 14.08 -1.88 4.11
C GLU A 49 13.23 -2.24 5.33
N TYR A 50 12.33 -3.22 5.20
CA TYR A 50 11.52 -3.70 6.31
C TYR A 50 12.38 -4.24 7.45
N SER A 51 13.40 -5.04 7.14
CA SER A 51 14.33 -5.55 8.15
C SER A 51 15.10 -4.42 8.84
N LYS A 52 15.48 -3.39 8.10
CA LYS A 52 16.13 -2.19 8.65
C LYS A 52 15.19 -1.43 9.59
N TYR A 53 13.96 -1.18 9.15
CA TYR A 53 12.93 -0.51 9.95
C TYR A 53 12.65 -1.25 11.27
N MET A 54 12.42 -2.57 11.19
CA MET A 54 12.07 -3.38 12.37
C MET A 54 13.20 -3.50 13.39
N ARG A 55 14.48 -3.31 13.01
CA ARG A 55 15.60 -3.26 13.95
C ARG A 55 15.58 -2.02 14.84
N SER A 56 15.07 -0.89 14.34
CA SER A 56 14.97 0.36 15.09
C SER A 56 13.59 0.58 15.72
N ALA A 57 12.55 -0.05 15.18
CA ALA A 57 11.20 0.08 15.69
C ALA A 57 11.05 -0.61 17.05
N THR A 58 10.33 0.03 17.97
CA THR A 58 9.93 -0.60 19.24
C THR A 58 8.58 -1.26 19.06
N LEU A 59 8.48 -2.57 19.28
CA LEU A 59 7.19 -3.27 19.27
C LEU A 59 6.30 -2.82 20.44
N SER A 60 5.00 -2.75 20.20
CA SER A 60 4.02 -2.47 21.25
C SER A 60 4.03 -3.56 22.32
N THR A 61 3.90 -3.15 23.58
CA THR A 61 3.72 -4.04 24.73
C THR A 61 2.23 -4.32 25.01
N ASN A 62 1.30 -3.69 24.27
CA ASN A 62 -0.12 -3.90 24.44
C ASN A 62 -0.56 -5.18 23.72
N ALA A 63 -0.68 -6.27 24.48
CA ALA A 63 -1.05 -7.59 23.96
C ALA A 63 -2.43 -7.62 23.28
N ALA A 64 -3.42 -6.89 23.81
CA ALA A 64 -4.78 -6.88 23.27
C ALA A 64 -4.83 -6.19 21.90
N ASN A 65 -4.22 -5.00 21.80
CA ASN A 65 -4.15 -4.25 20.54
C ASN A 65 -3.29 -4.98 19.50
N THR A 66 -2.19 -5.60 19.92
CA THR A 66 -1.35 -6.43 19.03
C THR A 66 -2.13 -7.63 18.49
N ALA A 67 -2.91 -8.31 19.33
CA ALA A 67 -3.75 -9.42 18.91
C ALA A 67 -4.86 -8.96 17.94
N MET A 68 -5.44 -7.78 18.18
CA MET A 68 -6.42 -7.17 17.27
C MET A 68 -5.84 -6.89 15.89
N VAL A 69 -4.69 -6.19 15.81
CA VAL A 69 -3.99 -5.90 14.55
C VAL A 69 -3.70 -7.19 13.77
N LYS A 70 -3.18 -8.22 14.46
CA LYS A 70 -2.91 -9.52 13.84
C LYS A 70 -4.17 -10.24 13.37
N ARG A 71 -5.28 -10.19 14.11
CA ARG A 71 -6.56 -10.77 13.67
C ARG A 71 -7.10 -10.08 12.42
N VAL A 72 -7.22 -8.75 12.46
CA VAL A 72 -7.74 -7.94 11.35
C VAL A 72 -6.89 -8.18 10.09
N GLY A 73 -5.57 -8.06 10.24
CA GLY A 73 -4.63 -8.27 9.15
C GLY A 73 -4.72 -9.67 8.53
N ARG A 74 -4.75 -10.73 9.35
CA ARG A 74 -4.89 -12.11 8.85
C ARG A 74 -6.21 -12.33 8.12
N ARG A 75 -7.30 -11.76 8.61
CA ARG A 75 -8.62 -11.89 7.97
C ARG A 75 -8.66 -11.20 6.61
N LEU A 76 -8.03 -10.02 6.50
CA LEU A 76 -7.82 -9.34 5.22
C LEU A 76 -6.95 -10.17 4.27
N ALA A 77 -5.80 -10.68 4.74
CA ALA A 77 -4.92 -11.52 3.93
C ALA A 77 -5.65 -12.75 3.37
N THR A 78 -6.43 -13.45 4.20
CA THR A 78 -7.25 -14.60 3.74
C THR A 78 -8.25 -14.19 2.66
N ALA A 79 -8.95 -13.06 2.83
CA ALA A 79 -9.91 -12.57 1.84
C ALA A 79 -9.23 -12.16 0.52
N VAL A 80 -8.09 -11.47 0.59
CA VAL A 80 -7.29 -11.06 -0.56
C VAL A 80 -6.76 -12.29 -1.31
N GLU A 81 -6.18 -13.27 -0.62
CA GLU A 81 -5.69 -14.49 -1.26
C GLU A 81 -6.82 -15.30 -1.91
N ALA A 82 -7.99 -15.38 -1.26
CA ALA A 82 -9.16 -16.01 -1.85
C ALA A 82 -9.59 -15.28 -3.13
N TYR A 83 -9.62 -13.94 -3.10
CA TYR A 83 -9.91 -13.13 -4.28
C TYR A 83 -8.90 -13.38 -5.41
N LEU A 84 -7.60 -13.28 -5.13
CA LEU A 84 -6.55 -13.49 -6.14
C LEU A 84 -6.63 -14.88 -6.76
N ARG A 85 -6.85 -15.92 -5.95
CA ARG A 85 -7.02 -17.31 -6.43
C ARG A 85 -8.22 -17.44 -7.36
N ASN A 86 -9.35 -16.83 -7.00
CA ASN A 86 -10.59 -16.92 -7.76
C ASN A 86 -10.60 -16.05 -9.03
N ASN A 87 -9.64 -15.14 -9.18
CA ASN A 87 -9.57 -14.20 -10.30
C ASN A 87 -8.29 -14.38 -11.15
N GLY A 88 -7.73 -15.60 -11.19
CA GLY A 88 -6.62 -15.93 -12.08
C GLY A 88 -5.26 -15.36 -11.69
N ALA A 89 -5.13 -14.84 -10.46
CA ALA A 89 -3.91 -14.27 -9.90
C ALA A 89 -3.33 -15.12 -8.76
N ALA A 90 -3.58 -16.43 -8.76
CA ALA A 90 -3.11 -17.34 -7.72
C ALA A 90 -1.58 -17.31 -7.55
N ASP A 91 -0.83 -17.13 -8.64
CA ASP A 91 0.63 -17.03 -8.62
C ASP A 91 1.13 -15.79 -7.88
N GLU A 92 0.34 -14.73 -7.77
CA GLU A 92 0.73 -13.52 -7.01
C GLU A 92 0.76 -13.81 -5.50
N ILE A 93 0.02 -14.80 -5.01
CA ILE A 93 -0.04 -15.14 -3.59
C ILE A 93 1.33 -15.49 -3.03
N LYS A 94 2.20 -16.14 -3.83
CA LYS A 94 3.57 -16.52 -3.41
C LYS A 94 4.46 -15.31 -3.11
N ASN A 95 4.09 -14.13 -3.61
CA ASN A 95 4.82 -12.89 -3.39
C ASN A 95 4.52 -12.30 -2.00
N PHE A 96 3.45 -12.74 -1.31
CA PHE A 96 3.04 -12.20 -0.02
C PHE A 96 3.45 -13.11 1.14
N ALA A 97 4.47 -12.68 1.88
CA ALA A 97 4.86 -13.28 3.15
C ALA A 97 4.28 -12.47 4.31
N TRP A 98 2.95 -12.55 4.47
CA TRP A 98 2.18 -11.67 5.36
C TRP A 98 2.74 -11.58 6.77
N GLU A 99 2.98 -10.35 7.22
CA GLU A 99 3.48 -10.04 8.54
C GLU A 99 2.79 -8.79 9.07
N PHE A 100 2.30 -8.85 10.31
CA PHE A 100 1.52 -7.78 10.92
C PHE A 100 2.12 -7.44 12.28
N ASN A 101 2.65 -6.23 12.40
CA ASN A 101 3.25 -5.73 13.63
C ASN A 101 2.59 -4.44 14.10
N LEU A 102 2.40 -4.32 15.42
CA LEU A 102 2.03 -3.09 16.08
C LEU A 102 3.29 -2.51 16.73
N VAL A 103 3.62 -1.26 16.40
CA VAL A 103 4.79 -0.56 16.93
C VAL A 103 4.36 0.56 17.88
N ALA A 104 5.16 0.75 18.94
CA ALA A 104 4.98 1.75 19.98
C ALA A 104 5.37 3.15 19.48
N ASP A 105 4.63 3.65 18.50
CA ASP A 105 4.76 4.99 17.94
C ASP A 105 3.43 5.75 18.11
N LYS A 106 3.53 7.04 18.47
CA LYS A 106 2.38 7.89 18.77
C LYS A 106 1.82 8.61 17.54
N ASN A 107 2.53 8.57 16.41
CA ASN A 107 2.05 9.13 15.16
C ASN A 107 0.86 8.31 14.64
N VAL A 108 -0.07 8.98 13.96
CA VAL A 108 -1.21 8.35 13.31
C VAL A 108 -0.75 7.81 11.96
N ASN A 109 -0.31 6.54 11.92
CA ASN A 109 0.19 5.94 10.69
C ASN A 109 0.02 4.41 10.63
N ALA A 110 -0.02 3.88 9.42
CA ALA A 110 0.20 2.48 9.08
C ALA A 110 0.80 2.41 7.68
N PHE A 111 1.53 1.34 7.36
CA PHE A 111 2.00 1.11 6.01
C PHE A 111 2.02 -0.37 5.68
N CYS A 112 1.92 -0.70 4.39
CA CYS A 112 2.22 -2.03 3.86
C CYS A 112 3.31 -1.95 2.78
N MET A 113 4.50 -2.50 3.08
CA MET A 113 5.53 -2.64 2.05
C MET A 113 5.21 -3.82 1.12
N PRO A 114 5.74 -3.81 -0.13
CA PRO A 114 5.60 -4.92 -1.05
C PRO A 114 5.95 -6.27 -0.40
N GLY A 115 5.15 -7.29 -0.70
CA GLY A 115 5.30 -8.62 -0.11
C GLY A 115 4.58 -8.83 1.22
N GLY A 116 3.66 -7.92 1.56
CA GLY A 116 2.74 -8.11 2.68
C GLY A 116 3.38 -7.83 4.04
N LYS A 117 4.21 -6.80 4.13
CA LYS A 117 4.87 -6.40 5.38
C LYS A 117 4.16 -5.19 5.96
N ILE A 118 3.29 -5.43 6.94
CA ILE A 118 2.38 -4.43 7.50
C ILE A 118 2.84 -4.01 8.88
N VAL A 119 2.92 -2.69 9.07
CA VAL A 119 3.17 -2.04 10.36
C VAL A 119 2.03 -1.09 10.67
N VAL A 120 1.54 -1.16 11.90
CA VAL A 120 0.51 -0.28 12.44
C VAL A 120 1.10 0.46 13.63
N TYR A 121 0.88 1.76 13.74
CA TYR A 121 1.36 2.56 14.86
C TYR A 121 0.29 2.61 15.94
N GLU A 122 0.68 2.58 17.22
CA GLU A 122 -0.29 2.72 18.33
C GLU A 122 -1.11 4.00 18.23
N GLY A 123 -0.53 5.09 17.73
CA GLY A 123 -1.19 6.37 17.52
C GLY A 123 -2.40 6.32 16.58
N LEU A 124 -2.48 5.32 15.70
CA LEU A 124 -3.61 5.13 14.79
C LEU A 124 -4.85 4.54 15.48
N LEU A 125 -4.66 3.74 16.54
CA LEU A 125 -5.74 2.98 17.16
C LEU A 125 -6.83 3.85 17.82
N PRO A 126 -6.51 4.99 18.46
CA PRO A 126 -7.54 5.93 18.94
C PRO A 126 -8.42 6.54 17.84
N VAL A 127 -7.94 6.61 16.59
CA VAL A 127 -8.68 7.16 15.46
C VAL A 127 -9.58 6.11 14.83
N THR A 128 -9.06 4.88 14.69
CA THR A 128 -9.83 3.75 14.15
C THR A 128 -10.94 3.30 15.11
N GLN A 129 -10.70 3.26 16.43
CA GLN A 129 -11.68 2.92 17.50
C GLN A 129 -12.23 1.48 17.51
N ASP A 130 -12.33 0.84 16.35
CA ASP A 130 -12.85 -0.51 16.16
C ASP A 130 -12.10 -1.27 15.06
N GLU A 131 -12.35 -2.58 14.98
CA GLU A 131 -11.72 -3.45 13.99
C GLU A 131 -12.13 -3.14 12.55
N ALA A 132 -13.35 -2.66 12.31
CA ALA A 132 -13.85 -2.40 10.96
C ALA A 132 -13.14 -1.19 10.35
N SER A 133 -13.03 -0.10 11.11
CA SER A 133 -12.27 1.09 10.75
C SER A 133 -10.78 0.78 10.61
N LEU A 134 -10.20 -0.07 11.46
CA LEU A 134 -8.84 -0.56 11.27
C LEU A 134 -8.72 -1.40 9.99
N ALA A 135 -9.71 -2.22 9.65
CA ALA A 135 -9.72 -2.98 8.42
C ALA A 135 -9.83 -2.10 7.17
N ILE A 136 -10.50 -0.94 7.24
CA ILE A 136 -10.49 0.05 6.16
C ILE A 136 -9.08 0.57 5.90
N VAL A 137 -8.34 0.95 6.96
CA VAL A 137 -6.94 1.41 6.82
C VAL A 137 -6.06 0.29 6.27
N LEU A 138 -6.09 -0.89 6.88
CA LEU A 138 -5.22 -2.00 6.45
C LEU A 138 -5.61 -2.53 5.06
N GLY A 139 -6.90 -2.47 4.71
CA GLY A 139 -7.38 -2.79 3.37
C GLY A 139 -6.79 -1.86 2.32
N HIS A 140 -6.75 -0.55 2.61
CA HIS A 140 -6.10 0.46 1.77
C HIS A 140 -4.59 0.17 1.60
N GLU A 141 -3.88 -0.08 2.71
CA GLU A 141 -2.45 -0.41 2.66
C GLU A 141 -2.17 -1.69 1.85
N ILE A 142 -2.96 -2.74 2.08
CA ILE A 142 -2.86 -3.99 1.32
C ILE A 142 -3.18 -3.76 -0.16
N ALA A 143 -4.13 -2.88 -0.48
CA ALA A 143 -4.47 -2.54 -1.86
C ALA A 143 -3.28 -1.92 -2.60
N HIS A 144 -2.46 -1.07 -1.96
CA HIS A 144 -1.23 -0.57 -2.59
C HIS A 144 -0.26 -1.69 -2.97
N ALA A 145 -0.11 -2.70 -2.10
CA ALA A 145 0.76 -3.84 -2.37
C ALA A 145 0.19 -4.74 -3.47
N VAL A 146 -1.11 -5.03 -3.46
CA VAL A 146 -1.79 -5.85 -4.47
C VAL A 146 -1.82 -5.16 -5.84
N ALA A 147 -2.05 -3.84 -5.88
CA ALA A 147 -2.02 -3.03 -7.09
C ALA A 147 -0.59 -2.65 -7.54
N LYS A 148 0.44 -3.14 -6.85
CA LYS A 148 1.86 -2.89 -7.12
C LYS A 148 2.19 -1.40 -7.30
N HIS A 149 1.55 -0.54 -6.52
CA HIS A 149 1.74 0.91 -6.59
C HIS A 149 3.17 1.35 -6.30
N SER A 150 3.90 0.63 -5.42
CA SER A 150 5.31 0.91 -5.15
C SER A 150 6.21 0.59 -6.35
N ALA A 151 5.92 -0.50 -7.07
CA ALA A 151 6.63 -0.85 -8.31
C ALA A 151 6.35 0.19 -9.41
N GLU A 152 5.10 0.66 -9.50
CA GLU A 152 4.72 1.73 -10.42
C GLU A 152 5.48 3.02 -10.11
N GLN A 153 5.58 3.38 -8.82
CA GLN A 153 6.25 4.60 -8.41
C GLN A 153 7.77 4.53 -8.55
N MET A 154 8.38 3.37 -8.28
CA MET A 154 9.79 3.13 -8.58
C MET A 154 10.05 3.23 -10.09
N SER A 155 9.19 2.63 -10.91
CA SER A 155 9.27 2.72 -12.37
C SER A 155 9.14 4.17 -12.86
N LYS A 156 8.24 4.96 -12.27
CA LYS A 156 8.12 6.41 -12.54
C LYS A 156 9.42 7.16 -12.19
N LYS A 157 10.03 6.87 -11.05
CA LYS A 157 11.32 7.47 -10.65
C LYS A 157 12.45 7.10 -11.59
N ILE A 158 12.58 5.83 -11.98
CA ILE A 158 13.55 5.39 -12.99
C ILE A 158 13.32 6.14 -14.32
N ARG A 159 12.07 6.22 -14.80
CA ARG A 159 11.75 6.99 -16.02
C ARG A 159 12.07 8.48 -15.89
N GLN A 160 11.87 9.10 -14.73
CA GLN A 160 12.20 10.51 -14.52
C GLN A 160 13.70 10.75 -14.51
N SER A 161 14.45 9.92 -13.77
CA SER A 161 15.90 10.05 -13.62
C SER A 161 16.66 9.75 -14.92
N TYR A 162 16.15 8.82 -15.74
CA TYR A 162 16.86 8.31 -16.92
C TYR A 162 16.16 8.59 -18.26
N GLY A 163 14.87 8.92 -18.26
CA GLY A 163 14.13 9.30 -19.47
C GLY A 163 14.44 10.72 -19.96
N THR A 164 14.94 11.59 -19.08
CA THR A 164 15.45 12.93 -19.43
C THR A 164 16.87 12.90 -20.01
N GLN A 165 17.61 11.81 -19.83
CA GLN A 165 19.00 11.65 -20.31
C GLN A 165 19.11 11.24 -21.79
N ILE A 166 17.98 11.01 -22.47
CA ILE A 166 17.91 10.75 -23.92
C ILE A 166 18.01 12.08 -24.73
N GLY A 167 18.28 13.21 -24.07
CA GLY A 167 18.74 14.46 -24.67
C GLY A 167 20.26 14.57 -24.74
N SER A 168 20.82 14.28 -25.92
CA SER A 168 22.12 14.69 -26.46
C SER A 168 23.47 14.35 -25.80
N GLN A 169 23.60 13.71 -24.63
CA GLN A 169 24.95 13.34 -24.12
C GLN A 169 25.13 11.96 -23.49
N ILE A 170 24.09 11.12 -23.38
CA ILE A 170 24.18 9.86 -22.62
C ILE A 170 23.60 8.68 -23.42
N LEU A 171 24.11 8.44 -24.63
CA LEU A 171 24.02 7.08 -25.19
C LEU A 171 25.11 6.15 -24.62
N GLY A 172 26.17 6.69 -24.01
CA GLY A 172 27.30 5.92 -23.47
C GLY A 172 27.10 5.35 -22.07
N ALA A 173 26.43 6.07 -21.14
CA ALA A 173 26.34 5.63 -19.74
C ALA A 173 25.12 4.74 -19.44
N ILE A 174 24.07 4.80 -20.25
CA ILE A 174 22.85 3.98 -20.08
C ILE A 174 22.99 2.63 -20.82
N ALA A 175 23.82 2.56 -21.87
CA ALA A 175 23.94 1.37 -22.71
C ALA A 175 24.47 0.10 -22.01
N GLY A 176 24.92 0.20 -20.75
CA GLY A 176 25.44 -0.93 -19.97
C GLY A 176 24.72 -1.22 -18.65
N GLN A 177 23.74 -0.42 -18.22
CA GLN A 177 23.08 -0.62 -16.93
C GLN A 177 21.80 -1.44 -17.06
N SER A 178 21.68 -2.48 -16.24
CA SER A 178 20.44 -3.25 -16.15
C SER A 178 19.39 -2.44 -15.39
N VAL A 179 18.11 -2.73 -15.62
CA VAL A 179 17.01 -2.17 -14.81
C VAL A 179 17.22 -2.43 -13.31
N GLY A 180 17.88 -3.54 -12.95
CA GLY A 180 18.21 -3.85 -11.55
C GLY A 180 19.20 -2.86 -10.94
N ASP A 181 20.22 -2.45 -11.70
CA ASP A 181 21.20 -1.46 -11.26
C ASP A 181 20.51 -0.10 -11.03
N LEU A 182 19.60 0.27 -11.95
CA LEU A 182 18.83 1.51 -11.84
C LEU A 182 17.87 1.49 -10.64
N ALA A 183 17.20 0.36 -10.39
CA ALA A 183 16.33 0.19 -9.23
C ALA A 183 17.12 0.28 -7.91
N GLY A 184 18.31 -0.34 -7.87
CA GLY A 184 19.23 -0.23 -6.73
C GLY A 184 19.72 1.20 -6.50
N ALA A 185 20.06 1.92 -7.57
CA ALA A 185 20.46 3.33 -7.48
C ALA A 185 19.32 4.22 -6.96
N VAL A 186 18.09 4.03 -7.45
CA VAL A 186 16.91 4.75 -6.95
C VAL A 186 16.64 4.45 -5.47
N ALA A 187 16.80 3.19 -5.04
CA ALA A 187 16.70 2.82 -3.63
C ALA A 187 17.74 3.55 -2.76
N GLN A 188 18.99 3.61 -3.21
CA GLN A 188 20.06 4.32 -2.51
C GLN A 188 19.87 5.84 -2.44
N GLN A 189 19.13 6.43 -3.39
CA GLN A 189 18.77 7.85 -3.41
C GLN A 189 17.65 8.21 -2.42
N GLY A 190 17.32 7.32 -1.47
CA GLY A 190 16.34 7.58 -0.41
C GLY A 190 14.90 7.22 -0.77
N PHE A 191 14.70 6.36 -1.77
CA PHE A 191 13.38 5.75 -2.00
C PHE A 191 13.04 4.85 -0.79
N SER A 192 12.02 5.22 -0.03
CA SER A 192 11.58 4.51 1.17
C SER A 192 10.16 4.01 0.99
N PHE A 193 9.97 2.68 0.98
CA PHE A 193 8.65 2.03 0.90
C PHE A 193 7.71 2.44 2.04
N ALA A 194 8.24 2.67 3.24
CA ALA A 194 7.44 3.08 4.40
C ALA A 194 6.82 4.47 4.25
N ASN A 195 7.51 5.38 3.54
CA ASN A 195 7.13 6.79 3.39
C ASN A 195 6.81 7.12 1.91
N LEU A 196 6.38 6.12 1.13
CA LEU A 196 6.09 6.32 -0.28
C LEU A 196 4.85 7.19 -0.47
N ARG A 197 5.00 8.22 -1.30
CA ARG A 197 3.88 9.05 -1.77
C ARG A 197 3.39 8.51 -3.11
N TYR A 198 2.12 8.14 -3.20
CA TYR A 198 1.53 7.70 -4.46
C TYR A 198 0.78 8.84 -5.18
N SER A 199 0.47 8.64 -6.46
CA SER A 199 -0.37 9.58 -7.20
C SER A 199 -1.81 9.55 -6.68
N ARG A 200 -2.55 10.65 -6.84
CA ARG A 200 -3.97 10.73 -6.45
C ARG A 200 -4.84 9.61 -7.02
N ASP A 201 -4.51 9.14 -8.23
CA ASP A 201 -5.21 8.02 -8.87
C ASP A 201 -4.92 6.69 -8.15
N ASN A 202 -3.68 6.49 -7.68
CA ASN A 202 -3.31 5.31 -6.91
C ASN A 202 -4.01 5.32 -5.54
N GLU A 203 -4.12 6.49 -4.91
CA GLU A 203 -4.83 6.67 -3.65
C GLU A 203 -6.32 6.34 -3.79
N THR A 204 -6.94 6.88 -4.85
CA THR A 204 -8.36 6.63 -5.15
C THR A 204 -8.59 5.15 -5.46
N GLU A 205 -7.68 4.52 -6.20
CA GLU A 205 -7.75 3.09 -6.50
C GLU A 205 -7.56 2.24 -5.23
N ALA A 206 -6.60 2.59 -4.36
CA ALA A 206 -6.37 1.89 -3.11
C ALA A 206 -7.57 2.00 -2.15
N ASP A 207 -8.23 3.16 -2.09
CA ASP A 207 -9.46 3.33 -1.31
C ASP A 207 -10.58 2.40 -1.83
N HIS A 208 -10.75 2.31 -3.15
CA HIS A 208 -11.78 1.45 -3.76
C HIS A 208 -11.51 -0.03 -3.51
N ILE A 209 -10.29 -0.49 -3.80
CA ILE A 209 -9.87 -1.89 -3.61
C ILE A 209 -9.90 -2.25 -2.12
N GLY A 210 -9.38 -1.38 -1.27
CA GLY A 210 -9.30 -1.60 0.18
C GLY A 210 -10.68 -1.72 0.83
N LEU A 211 -11.65 -0.90 0.41
CA LEU A 211 -13.05 -1.00 0.85
C LEU A 211 -13.64 -2.37 0.48
N ILE A 212 -13.37 -2.85 -0.73
CA ILE A 212 -13.81 -4.18 -1.20
C ILE A 212 -13.14 -5.29 -0.39
N PHE A 213 -11.84 -5.22 -0.12
CA PHE A 213 -11.13 -6.22 0.69
C PHE A 213 -11.62 -6.26 2.13
N ALA A 214 -11.89 -5.10 2.75
CA ALA A 214 -12.50 -5.05 4.08
C ALA A 214 -13.89 -5.71 4.09
N ALA A 215 -14.71 -5.42 3.07
CA ALA A 215 -16.02 -6.04 2.90
C ALA A 215 -15.93 -7.57 2.71
N MET A 216 -15.05 -8.06 1.84
CA MET A 216 -14.80 -9.49 1.62
C MET A 216 -14.28 -10.18 2.89
N ALA A 217 -13.45 -9.49 3.67
CA ALA A 217 -13.01 -9.96 4.97
C ALA A 217 -14.15 -9.98 6.00
N GLY A 218 -15.32 -9.42 5.70
CA GLY A 218 -16.49 -9.40 6.58
C GLY A 218 -16.43 -8.31 7.65
N TYR A 219 -15.76 -7.20 7.35
CA TYR A 219 -15.86 -5.94 8.07
C TYR A 219 -16.86 -5.03 7.36
N ASP A 220 -17.74 -4.37 8.13
CA ASP A 220 -18.80 -3.54 7.57
C ASP A 220 -18.21 -2.32 6.84
N PRO A 221 -18.34 -2.22 5.50
CA PRO A 221 -17.76 -1.12 4.74
C PRO A 221 -18.37 0.25 5.10
N ARG A 222 -19.56 0.27 5.74
CA ARG A 222 -20.21 1.51 6.17
C ARG A 222 -19.41 2.26 7.22
N GLU A 223 -18.53 1.59 7.95
CA GLU A 223 -17.63 2.22 8.94
C GLU A 223 -16.54 3.10 8.30
N ALA A 224 -16.33 3.00 6.98
CA ALA A 224 -15.39 3.86 6.28
C ALA A 224 -15.77 5.35 6.35
N VAL A 225 -17.05 5.68 6.22
CA VAL A 225 -17.52 7.09 6.27
C VAL A 225 -17.27 7.73 7.64
N PRO A 226 -17.74 7.16 8.77
CA PRO A 226 -17.47 7.74 10.08
C PRO A 226 -15.97 7.71 10.42
N PHE A 227 -15.20 6.72 9.96
CA PHE A 227 -13.74 6.75 10.09
C PHE A 227 -13.11 7.98 9.42
N TRP A 228 -13.44 8.25 8.15
CA TRP A 228 -12.90 9.42 7.43
C TRP A 228 -13.40 10.74 7.99
N GLN A 229 -14.60 10.80 8.59
CA GLN A 229 -15.05 11.95 9.34
C GLN A 229 -14.20 12.19 10.60
N ARG A 230 -13.82 11.13 11.32
CA ARG A 230 -12.91 11.23 12.48
C ARG A 230 -11.51 11.67 12.06
N MET A 231 -11.02 11.18 10.92
CA MET A 231 -9.77 11.64 10.31
C MET A 231 -9.84 13.16 10.05
N ALA A 232 -10.86 13.63 9.32
CA ALA A 232 -11.04 15.05 8.98
C ALA A 232 -11.08 15.98 10.20
N ALA A 233 -11.65 15.50 11.32
CA ALA A 233 -11.73 16.27 12.55
C ALA A 233 -10.37 16.44 13.25
N GLN A 234 -9.39 15.55 13.01
CA GLN A 234 -8.04 15.64 13.58
C GLN A 234 -7.08 16.50 12.75
N SER A 235 -7.37 16.72 11.47
CA SER A 235 -6.54 17.54 10.56
C SER A 235 -6.54 19.04 10.95
N GLY A 236 -7.52 19.51 11.72
CA GLY A 236 -7.59 20.88 12.25
C GLY A 236 -6.64 21.17 13.42
N SER A 237 -5.94 20.15 13.95
CA SER A 237 -5.05 20.27 15.11
C SER A 237 -3.61 19.90 14.77
N ASN A 238 -2.88 20.74 14.00
CA ASN A 238 -1.41 20.67 13.77
C ASN A 238 -0.80 19.27 13.50
N ASN A 239 -1.58 18.28 13.06
CA ASN A 239 -1.13 16.91 12.94
C ASN A 239 -0.56 16.67 11.54
N SER A 240 0.77 16.68 11.45
CA SER A 240 1.57 16.35 10.27
C SER A 240 1.61 14.84 10.01
N SER A 241 0.48 14.13 10.07
CA SER A 241 0.48 12.70 9.75
C SER A 241 0.59 12.51 8.23
N ASP A 242 1.41 11.56 7.77
CA ASP A 242 1.55 11.27 6.33
C ASP A 242 0.20 10.83 5.73
N MET A 243 -0.63 10.10 6.50
CA MET A 243 -2.02 9.76 6.11
C MET A 243 -2.95 10.98 5.95
N PHE A 244 -2.55 12.19 6.36
CA PHE A 244 -3.30 13.43 6.10
C PHE A 244 -2.74 14.22 4.92
N SER A 245 -1.43 14.14 4.67
CA SER A 245 -0.73 15.04 3.76
C SER A 245 -0.77 14.58 2.30
N ASP A 246 -1.06 13.30 2.07
CA ASP A 246 -0.81 12.64 0.78
C ASP A 246 -2.07 12.23 0.02
N HIS A 247 -3.25 12.49 0.60
CA HIS A 247 -4.54 12.03 0.09
C HIS A 247 -5.47 13.18 -0.35
N PRO A 248 -6.49 12.92 -1.21
CA PRO A 248 -7.51 13.90 -1.55
C PRO A 248 -8.20 14.43 -0.28
N SER A 249 -8.71 15.68 -0.33
CA SER A 249 -9.51 16.24 0.76
C SER A 249 -10.57 15.25 1.25
N ASP A 250 -10.71 15.08 2.56
CA ASP A 250 -11.59 14.06 3.17
C ASP A 250 -13.01 14.04 2.59
N ALA A 251 -13.55 15.21 2.20
CA ALA A 251 -14.87 15.31 1.54
C ALA A 251 -14.97 14.58 0.19
N LYS A 252 -13.94 14.68 -0.66
CA LYS A 252 -13.91 13.98 -1.97
C LYS A 252 -13.80 12.47 -1.78
N ARG A 253 -12.99 12.05 -0.81
CA ARG A 253 -12.84 10.65 -0.44
C ARG A 253 -14.14 10.06 0.10
N ILE A 254 -14.81 10.76 1.01
CA ILE A 254 -16.12 10.35 1.54
C ILE A 254 -17.14 10.21 0.40
N ALA A 255 -17.19 11.16 -0.54
CA ALA A 255 -18.09 11.09 -1.69
C ALA A 255 -17.79 9.87 -2.58
N ALA A 256 -16.52 9.57 -2.86
CA ALA A 256 -16.13 8.40 -3.62
C ALA A 256 -16.49 7.08 -2.90
N ILE A 257 -16.24 6.99 -1.59
CA ILE A 257 -16.60 5.84 -0.77
C ILE A 257 -18.12 5.61 -0.79
N GLN A 258 -18.92 6.68 -0.70
CA GLN A 258 -20.38 6.58 -0.81
C GLN A 258 -20.83 6.05 -2.17
N GLN A 259 -20.14 6.43 -3.25
CA GLN A 259 -20.41 5.89 -4.59
C GLN A 259 -20.06 4.40 -4.71
N TRP A 260 -18.99 3.93 -4.07
CA TRP A 260 -18.60 2.52 -4.08
C TRP A 260 -19.33 1.65 -3.06
N MET A 261 -20.01 2.26 -2.09
CA MET A 261 -20.70 1.56 -1.00
C MET A 261 -21.64 0.47 -1.49
N PRO A 262 -22.49 0.67 -2.53
CA PRO A 262 -23.37 -0.40 -3.01
C PRO A 262 -22.59 -1.64 -3.50
N THR A 263 -21.43 -1.44 -4.14
CA THR A 263 -20.56 -2.54 -4.58
C THR A 263 -19.90 -3.23 -3.40
N ALA A 264 -19.37 -2.47 -2.44
CA ALA A 264 -18.76 -3.02 -1.23
C ALA A 264 -19.77 -3.83 -0.41
N MET A 265 -21.02 -3.36 -0.30
CA MET A 265 -22.09 -4.07 0.40
C MET A 265 -22.39 -5.44 -0.21
N LYS A 266 -22.35 -5.59 -1.54
CA LYS A 266 -22.50 -6.90 -2.19
C LYS A 266 -21.43 -7.90 -1.74
N TYR A 267 -20.17 -7.45 -1.63
CA TYR A 267 -19.09 -8.29 -1.12
C TYR A 267 -19.24 -8.59 0.36
N TYR A 268 -19.70 -7.62 1.16
CA TYR A 268 -19.94 -7.79 2.58
C TYR A 268 -21.04 -8.82 2.86
N GLU A 269 -22.15 -8.74 2.14
CA GLU A 269 -23.26 -9.71 2.21
C GLU A 269 -22.81 -11.11 1.78
N ALA A 270 -22.00 -11.20 0.71
CA ALA A 270 -21.45 -12.46 0.22
C ALA A 270 -20.36 -13.06 1.14
N SER A 271 -19.78 -12.28 2.07
CA SER A 271 -18.70 -12.75 2.96
C SER A 271 -19.16 -13.82 3.96
N GLY A 272 -20.48 -13.99 4.16
CA GLY A 272 -21.03 -14.90 5.17
C GLY A 272 -20.85 -14.43 6.62
N TYR A 273 -20.25 -13.25 6.83
CA TYR A 273 -20.09 -12.62 8.13
C TYR A 273 -21.19 -11.60 8.45
N ALA A 274 -21.91 -11.10 7.44
CA ALA A 274 -23.03 -10.16 7.65
C ALA A 274 -24.14 -10.73 8.55
N SER A 275 -24.30 -12.07 8.61
CA SER A 275 -25.29 -12.75 9.45
C SER A 275 -24.77 -13.14 10.84
N LYS A 276 -23.46 -13.04 11.09
CA LYS A 276 -22.83 -13.37 12.36
C LYS A 276 -22.37 -12.07 13.01
N SER A 277 -23.06 -11.61 14.05
CA SER A 277 -22.67 -10.40 14.79
C SER A 277 -21.19 -10.49 15.20
N VAL A 278 -20.31 -9.82 14.44
CA VAL A 278 -18.90 -9.72 14.80
C VAL A 278 -18.85 -8.85 16.05
N PRO A 279 -18.30 -9.32 17.18
CA PRO A 279 -18.21 -8.49 18.37
C PRO A 279 -17.39 -7.25 18.05
N THR A 280 -17.99 -6.06 18.17
CA THR A 280 -17.26 -4.79 18.17
C THR A 280 -16.40 -4.73 19.42
N MET A 281 -15.20 -5.31 19.37
CA MET A 281 -14.20 -5.09 20.41
C MET A 281 -13.64 -3.68 20.23
N LYS A 282 -13.98 -2.79 21.17
CA LYS A 282 -13.42 -1.44 21.25
C LYS A 282 -11.95 -1.49 21.62
N VAL A 283 -11.15 -0.62 21.03
CA VAL A 283 -9.73 -0.44 21.37
C VAL A 283 -9.59 -0.14 22.87
N SER A 284 -8.72 -0.88 23.57
CA SER A 284 -8.47 -0.67 25.00
C SER A 284 -7.70 0.64 25.21
N ALA A 285 -8.35 1.63 25.81
CA ALA A 285 -7.69 2.86 26.22
C ALA A 285 -6.77 2.58 27.41
N GLY A 286 -5.45 2.72 27.20
CA GLY A 286 -4.47 2.65 28.28
C GLY A 286 -4.79 3.69 29.37
N LYS A 287 -4.96 3.24 30.61
CA LYS A 287 -5.18 4.13 31.78
C LYS A 287 -4.04 5.14 31.88
N LYS A 288 -4.31 6.42 31.60
CA LYS A 288 -3.42 7.53 31.97
C LYS A 288 -3.28 7.54 33.50
N LYS A 289 -2.13 7.11 34.03
CA LYS A 289 -1.78 7.36 35.43
C LYS A 289 -1.52 8.86 35.61
N THR A 290 -2.51 9.58 36.13
CA THR A 290 -2.32 10.95 36.62
C THR A 290 -1.44 10.88 37.87
N SER A 291 -0.16 11.22 37.73
CA SER A 291 0.73 11.51 38.85
C SER A 291 0.24 12.80 39.51
N LYS A 292 -0.46 12.67 40.65
CA LYS A 292 -0.74 13.79 41.55
C LYS A 292 0.59 14.13 42.24
N ARG A 293 1.28 15.14 41.72
CA ARG A 293 2.40 15.78 42.41
C ARG A 293 1.84 16.52 43.63
N ARG A 294 2.01 15.95 44.82
CA ARG A 294 1.73 16.64 46.09
C ARG A 294 2.74 17.79 46.23
N ARG A 295 2.23 18.98 46.52
CA ARG A 295 3.00 20.16 46.95
C ARG A 295 3.66 19.89 48.29
#